data_AF-A0A0F9Z4K8-F1
#
_entry.id   AF-A0A0F9Z4K8-F1
#
_cell.length_a   1.000
_cell.length_b   1.000
_cell.length_c   1.000
_cell.angle_alpha   90.00
_cell.angle_beta   90.00
_cell.angle_gamma   90.00
#
_symmetry.space_group_name_H-M   'P 1'
#
loop_
_entity.id
_entity.type
_entity.pdbx_description
1 polymer ?
#
loop_
_entity_poly.entity_id
_entity_poly.type
_entity_poly.pdbx_seq_one_letter_code
_entity_poly.pdbx_strand_id
1 'polypeptide(L)'
;LKVNEQYKFFKKNTKNTKNISLDLYCKDKYVIDVSREFAISDNQENAEKIIPRPNKESLSRQIKKIPAGKYVLIDDDAASRYTLSKIRKMLLGKNIKIKSTLLLSRINNLKKINIFDVIDFRDFLIGSRDGGLVVTLPNGKIVRSPYTLPYVSNITRAKIPPSKDMFFSIKIWELNKKFFKSLNPPILLKETDKSFQQLMKYIGFKSNTPMENICDWHLQRLKNFN
;
A
#
# COMPACT_ATOMS: atom_id res chain seq x y z
N LEU A 1 8.22 7.52 -12.45
CA LEU A 1 8.47 8.99 -12.33
C LEU A 1 9.20 9.21 -11.01
N LYS A 2 10.21 10.07 -10.94
CA LYS A 2 10.88 10.34 -9.66
C LYS A 2 9.92 11.11 -8.75
N VAL A 3 9.88 10.79 -7.45
CA VAL A 3 8.96 11.45 -6.47
C VAL A 3 9.09 12.99 -6.51
N ASN A 4 10.30 13.51 -6.72
CA ASN A 4 10.54 14.95 -6.85
C ASN A 4 9.85 15.58 -8.08
N GLU A 5 9.74 14.85 -9.19
CA GLU A 5 9.04 15.32 -10.38
C GLU A 5 7.53 15.34 -10.16
N GLN A 6 6.99 14.30 -9.51
CA GLN A 6 5.58 14.24 -9.10
C GLN A 6 5.24 15.40 -8.16
N TYR A 7 6.11 15.71 -7.20
CA TYR A 7 5.91 16.82 -6.28
C TYR A 7 5.95 18.19 -6.97
N LYS A 8 6.90 18.41 -7.88
CA LYS A 8 6.95 19.64 -8.70
C LYS A 8 5.69 19.79 -9.56
N PHE A 9 5.25 18.70 -10.18
CA PHE A 9 4.02 18.67 -10.97
C PHE A 9 2.80 18.96 -10.10
N PHE A 10 2.69 18.31 -8.93
CA PHE A 10 1.65 18.57 -7.94
C PHE A 10 1.60 20.06 -7.62
N LYS A 11 2.70 20.65 -7.12
CA LYS A 11 2.74 22.07 -6.72
C LYS A 11 2.37 23.02 -7.86
N LYS A 12 2.80 22.75 -9.09
CA LYS A 12 2.44 23.56 -10.26
C LYS A 12 0.94 23.53 -10.55
N ASN A 13 0.29 22.37 -10.39
CA ASN A 13 -1.11 22.18 -10.79
C ASN A 13 -2.11 22.39 -9.64
N THR A 14 -1.65 22.55 -8.40
CA THR A 14 -2.52 22.67 -7.21
C THR A 14 -2.50 24.05 -6.54
N LYS A 15 -1.59 24.95 -6.95
CA LYS A 15 -1.31 26.24 -6.28
C LYS A 15 -2.54 27.11 -6.01
N ASN A 16 -3.51 27.12 -6.92
CA ASN A 16 -4.68 28.02 -6.87
C ASN A 16 -6.02 27.26 -6.77
N THR A 17 -6.00 26.01 -6.30
CA THR A 17 -7.19 25.15 -6.22
C THR A 17 -7.42 24.67 -4.79
N LYS A 18 -8.68 24.40 -4.43
CA LYS A 18 -9.01 23.67 -3.21
C LYS A 18 -8.85 22.19 -3.48
N ASN A 19 -7.96 21.51 -2.76
CA ASN A 19 -7.58 20.14 -3.08
C ASN A 19 -7.89 19.19 -1.94
N ILE A 20 -8.20 17.94 -2.30
CA ILE A 20 -8.25 16.80 -1.40
C ILE A 20 -7.28 15.79 -1.98
N SER A 21 -6.23 15.45 -1.22
CA SER A 21 -5.25 14.46 -1.66
C SER A 21 -5.51 13.09 -1.05
N LEU A 22 -5.40 12.05 -1.87
CA LEU A 22 -5.37 10.64 -1.45
C LEU A 22 -3.93 10.09 -1.39
N ASP A 23 -2.99 10.79 -2.01
CA ASP A 23 -1.60 10.36 -2.11
C ASP A 23 -0.87 10.47 -0.77
N LEU A 24 0.05 9.52 -0.53
CA LEU A 24 0.88 9.50 0.67
C LEU A 24 1.90 10.65 0.69
N TYR A 25 2.46 11.02 -0.47
CA TYR A 25 3.62 11.91 -0.55
C TYR A 25 3.24 13.35 -0.91
N CYS A 26 2.32 13.53 -1.84
CA CYS A 26 1.85 14.82 -2.33
C CYS A 26 0.64 15.27 -1.51
N LYS A 27 0.92 15.76 -0.30
CA LYS A 27 -0.11 16.24 0.64
C LYS A 27 -0.52 17.68 0.36
N ASP A 28 -1.79 17.96 0.62
CA ASP A 28 -2.39 19.30 0.63
C ASP A 28 -3.08 19.55 1.98
N LYS A 29 -3.81 20.66 2.12
CA LYS A 29 -4.57 21.04 3.31
C LYS A 29 -5.52 19.94 3.77
N TYR A 30 -6.19 19.26 2.84
CA TYR A 30 -7.07 18.14 3.15
C TYR A 30 -6.49 16.86 2.55
N VAL A 31 -6.34 15.86 3.41
CA VAL A 31 -5.83 14.53 3.04
C VAL A 31 -6.82 13.49 3.53
N ILE A 32 -7.10 12.49 2.69
CA ILE A 32 -7.84 11.30 3.09
C ILE A 32 -6.87 10.11 3.00
N ASP A 33 -6.37 9.71 4.16
CA ASP A 33 -5.55 8.52 4.34
C ASP A 33 -6.44 7.27 4.17
N VAL A 34 -6.43 6.72 2.95
CA VAL A 34 -7.27 5.60 2.52
C VAL A 34 -6.42 4.39 2.12
N SER A 35 -6.98 3.19 2.24
CA SER A 35 -6.41 1.96 1.69
C SER A 35 -7.49 1.02 1.17
N ARG A 36 -7.10 0.18 0.20
CA ARG A 36 -7.88 -0.98 -0.25
C ARG A 36 -7.53 -2.15 0.67
N GLU A 37 -8.52 -2.76 1.29
CA GLU A 37 -8.35 -3.95 2.12
C GLU A 37 -8.66 -5.22 1.32
N PHE A 38 -7.88 -6.28 1.58
CA PHE A 38 -8.01 -7.59 0.93
C PHE A 38 -7.95 -8.72 1.96
N ALA A 39 -8.39 -9.91 1.58
CA ALA A 39 -8.10 -11.11 2.36
C ALA A 39 -6.60 -11.46 2.29
N ILE A 40 -6.03 -11.95 3.40
CA ILE A 40 -4.68 -12.49 3.40
C ILE A 40 -4.64 -13.87 2.72
N SER A 41 -3.57 -14.17 1.99
CA SER A 41 -3.35 -15.47 1.34
C SER A 41 -4.45 -15.87 0.34
N ASP A 42 -5.10 -14.88 -0.26
CA ASP A 42 -6.09 -15.03 -1.33
C ASP A 42 -5.50 -14.64 -2.69
N ASN A 43 -6.25 -14.87 -3.78
CA ASN A 43 -5.90 -14.36 -5.11
C ASN A 43 -5.81 -12.82 -5.13
N GLN A 44 -6.50 -12.13 -4.21
CA GLN A 44 -6.47 -10.68 -4.04
C GLN A 44 -6.91 -9.89 -5.28
N GLU A 45 -7.68 -10.50 -6.18
CA GLU A 45 -8.14 -9.85 -7.42
C GLU A 45 -8.95 -8.57 -7.13
N ASN A 46 -9.84 -8.65 -6.14
CA ASN A 46 -10.76 -7.58 -5.77
C ASN A 46 -10.55 -7.13 -4.33
N ALA A 47 -10.63 -5.82 -4.09
CA ALA A 47 -10.61 -5.28 -2.74
C ALA A 47 -11.97 -5.53 -2.07
N GLU A 48 -11.95 -6.02 -0.83
CA GLU A 48 -13.17 -6.26 -0.05
C GLU A 48 -13.86 -4.94 0.30
N LYS A 49 -13.08 -3.96 0.77
CA LYS A 49 -13.58 -2.63 1.10
C LYS A 49 -12.51 -1.56 1.03
N ILE A 50 -12.99 -0.32 1.08
CA ILE A 50 -12.17 0.86 1.30
C ILE A 50 -12.19 1.18 2.79
N ILE A 51 -11.01 1.26 3.39
CA ILE A 51 -10.81 1.49 4.83
C ILE A 51 -9.89 2.68 5.06
N PRO A 52 -9.85 3.27 6.27
CA PRO A 52 -8.76 4.17 6.61
C PRO A 52 -7.43 3.41 6.55
N ARG A 53 -6.37 4.09 6.12
CA ARG A 53 -5.01 3.53 6.16
C ARG A 53 -4.70 3.07 7.61
N PRO A 54 -4.00 1.94 7.82
CA PRO A 54 -3.71 1.44 9.16
C PRO A 54 -3.10 2.52 10.07
N ASN A 55 -3.52 2.54 11.33
CA ASN A 55 -3.15 3.54 12.34
C ASN A 55 -3.66 4.98 12.08
N LYS A 56 -4.63 5.17 11.17
CA LYS A 56 -5.28 6.47 10.92
C LYS A 56 -6.70 6.49 11.44
N GLU A 57 -7.23 7.70 11.61
CA GLU A 57 -8.62 7.90 12.01
C GLU A 57 -9.59 7.31 10.96
N SER A 58 -10.82 6.97 11.39
CA SER A 58 -11.88 6.53 10.48
C SER A 58 -12.09 7.52 9.32
N LEU A 59 -12.39 7.02 8.11
CA LEU A 59 -12.67 7.86 6.94
C LEU A 59 -13.78 8.89 7.19
N SER A 60 -14.81 8.53 7.96
CA SER A 60 -15.88 9.47 8.35
C SER A 60 -15.34 10.68 9.13
N ARG A 61 -14.44 10.47 10.10
CA ARG A 61 -13.78 11.56 10.84
C ARG A 61 -12.86 12.39 9.96
N GLN A 62 -12.11 11.76 9.05
CA GLN A 62 -11.26 12.47 8.10
C GLN A 62 -12.08 13.37 7.18
N ILE A 63 -13.18 12.86 6.61
CA ILE A 63 -14.08 13.62 5.72
C ILE A 63 -14.80 14.75 6.46
N LYS A 64 -15.20 14.56 7.72
CA LYS A 64 -15.83 15.61 8.54
C LYS A 64 -14.95 16.86 8.71
N LYS A 65 -13.62 16.72 8.60
CA LYS A 65 -12.67 17.85 8.68
C LYS A 65 -12.63 18.69 7.40
N ILE A 66 -13.30 18.25 6.34
CA ILE A 66 -13.32 18.92 5.04
C ILE A 66 -14.61 19.75 4.93
N PRO A 67 -14.52 21.09 4.80
CA PRO A 67 -15.69 21.93 4.61
C PRO A 67 -16.44 21.61 3.32
N ALA A 68 -17.74 21.90 3.30
CA ALA A 68 -18.52 21.84 2.06
C ALA A 68 -17.92 22.77 0.99
N GLY A 69 -18.01 22.37 -0.28
CA GLY A 69 -17.44 23.15 -1.37
C GLY A 69 -17.10 22.36 -2.62
N LYS A 70 -16.34 22.98 -3.52
CA LYS A 70 -15.85 22.38 -4.76
C LYS A 70 -14.34 22.14 -4.68
N TYR A 71 -13.90 20.93 -4.99
CA TYR A 71 -12.53 20.48 -4.83
C TYR A 71 -11.98 19.77 -6.07
N VAL A 72 -10.67 19.78 -6.21
CA VAL A 72 -9.92 18.86 -7.08
C VAL A 72 -9.49 17.66 -6.24
N LEU A 73 -9.81 16.45 -6.69
CA LEU A 73 -9.36 15.22 -6.04
C LEU A 73 -8.03 14.78 -6.64
N ILE A 74 -7.05 14.49 -5.81
CA ILE A 74 -5.69 14.15 -6.24
C ILE A 74 -5.38 12.72 -5.84
N ASP A 75 -4.84 11.95 -6.76
CA ASP A 75 -4.37 10.57 -6.54
C ASP A 75 -3.04 10.37 -7.25
N ASP A 76 -2.24 9.40 -6.81
CA ASP A 76 -0.98 9.06 -7.46
C ASP A 76 -1.21 8.38 -8.81
N ASP A 77 -2.10 7.39 -8.87
CA ASP A 77 -2.51 6.73 -10.08
C ASP A 77 -3.97 6.28 -10.06
N ALA A 78 -4.42 5.72 -11.18
CA ALA A 78 -5.70 5.05 -11.23
C ALA A 78 -5.67 3.91 -12.26
N ALA A 79 -5.50 2.68 -11.78
CA ALA A 79 -5.74 1.47 -12.57
C ALA A 79 -7.26 1.20 -12.71
N SER A 80 -7.90 0.60 -11.70
CA SER A 80 -9.32 0.24 -11.73
C SER A 80 -10.30 1.39 -11.42
N ARG A 81 -9.77 2.55 -10.97
CA ARG A 81 -10.55 3.70 -10.46
C ARG A 81 -11.47 3.39 -9.26
N TYR A 82 -11.33 2.21 -8.65
CA TYR A 82 -12.16 1.78 -7.52
C TYR A 82 -12.10 2.75 -6.34
N THR A 83 -10.89 3.15 -5.92
CA THR A 83 -10.65 4.10 -4.83
C THR A 83 -11.33 5.45 -5.10
N LEU A 84 -11.09 6.02 -6.29
CA LEU A 84 -11.69 7.29 -6.70
C LEU A 84 -13.21 7.25 -6.67
N SER A 85 -13.82 6.17 -7.18
CA SER A 85 -15.28 5.99 -7.19
C SER A 85 -15.87 5.97 -5.78
N LYS A 86 -15.30 5.16 -4.89
CA LYS A 86 -15.77 5.03 -3.50
C LYS A 86 -15.60 6.34 -2.72
N ILE A 87 -14.44 6.99 -2.82
CA ILE A 87 -14.20 8.28 -2.13
C ILE A 87 -15.14 9.36 -2.65
N ARG A 88 -15.35 9.48 -3.97
CA ARG A 88 -16.29 10.44 -4.55
C ARG A 88 -17.71 10.25 -3.98
N LYS A 89 -18.17 9.01 -3.85
CA LYS A 89 -19.49 8.71 -3.25
C LYS A 89 -19.57 9.16 -1.79
N MET A 90 -18.51 8.93 -1.01
CA MET A 90 -18.47 9.35 0.41
C MET A 90 -18.46 10.88 0.57
N LEU A 91 -17.75 11.59 -0.31
CA LEU A 91 -17.66 13.05 -0.31
C LEU A 91 -18.97 13.72 -0.74
N LEU A 92 -19.64 13.16 -1.76
CA LEU A 92 -20.92 13.69 -2.25
C LEU A 92 -21.98 13.75 -1.13
N GLY A 93 -22.03 12.72 -0.27
CA GLY A 93 -22.92 12.68 0.89
C GLY A 93 -22.64 13.73 1.98
N LYS A 94 -21.62 14.59 1.81
CA LYS A 94 -21.23 15.67 2.73
C LYS A 94 -21.19 17.04 2.06
N ASN A 95 -21.86 17.21 0.91
CA ASN A 95 -21.84 18.46 0.12
C ASN A 95 -20.42 18.88 -0.33
N ILE A 96 -19.51 17.92 -0.47
CA ILE A 96 -18.16 18.11 -1.02
C ILE A 96 -18.19 17.63 -2.47
N LYS A 97 -18.21 18.57 -3.41
CA LYS A 97 -18.30 18.30 -4.85
C LYS A 97 -16.90 18.22 -5.47
N ILE A 98 -16.61 17.14 -6.20
CA ILE A 98 -15.34 16.99 -6.93
C ILE A 98 -15.50 17.52 -8.35
N LYS A 99 -14.83 18.65 -8.68
CA LYS A 99 -14.86 19.29 -10.01
C LYS A 99 -14.03 18.49 -11.02
N SER A 100 -12.86 18.02 -10.62
CA SER A 100 -11.93 17.28 -11.47
C SER A 100 -11.05 16.35 -10.63
N THR A 101 -10.39 15.40 -11.30
CA THR A 101 -9.35 14.56 -10.69
C THR A 101 -8.01 14.85 -11.35
N LEU A 102 -6.95 14.96 -10.54
CA LEU A 102 -5.57 15.06 -10.99
C LEU A 102 -4.84 13.76 -10.61
N LEU A 103 -4.30 13.05 -11.61
CA LEU A 103 -3.44 11.87 -11.40
C LEU A 103 -1.98 12.29 -11.56
N LEU A 104 -1.12 11.91 -10.60
CA LEU A 104 0.29 12.31 -10.59
C LEU A 104 1.16 11.43 -11.48
N SER A 105 0.78 10.16 -11.64
CA SER A 105 1.40 9.25 -12.59
C SER A 105 0.92 9.59 -13.99
N ARG A 106 1.83 10.16 -14.78
CA ARG A 106 1.59 10.48 -16.19
C ARG A 106 1.91 9.24 -17.03
N ILE A 107 1.21 8.14 -16.78
CA ILE A 107 1.29 6.98 -17.68
C ILE A 107 0.46 7.35 -18.92
N ASN A 108 1.06 8.13 -19.81
CA ASN A 108 0.49 8.44 -21.10
C ASN A 108 0.31 7.10 -21.85
N ASN A 109 -0.91 6.80 -22.31
CA ASN A 109 -1.30 5.56 -23.01
C ASN A 109 -1.71 4.33 -22.18
N LEU A 110 -2.23 4.49 -20.96
CA LEU A 110 -2.87 3.40 -20.18
C LEU A 110 -3.93 2.60 -20.96
N LYS A 111 -4.61 3.21 -21.95
CA LYS A 111 -5.64 2.50 -22.75
C LYS A 111 -5.08 1.38 -23.63
N LYS A 112 -3.78 1.37 -23.97
CA LYS A 112 -3.17 0.36 -24.84
C LYS A 112 -2.51 -0.80 -24.07
N ILE A 113 -2.35 -0.67 -22.75
CA ILE A 113 -1.70 -1.69 -21.92
C ILE A 113 -2.68 -2.04 -20.81
N ASN A 114 -3.16 -3.28 -20.78
CA ASN A 114 -4.10 -3.76 -19.77
C ASN A 114 -3.42 -3.77 -18.38
N ILE A 115 -3.34 -2.63 -17.69
CA ILE A 115 -2.65 -2.48 -16.39
C ILE A 115 -3.65 -2.76 -15.26
N PHE A 116 -3.39 -3.84 -14.51
CA PHE A 116 -4.23 -4.27 -13.40
C PHE A 116 -3.86 -3.58 -12.08
N ASP A 117 -2.58 -3.29 -11.85
CA ASP A 117 -2.09 -2.61 -10.65
C ASP A 117 -0.81 -1.83 -10.95
N VAL A 118 -0.52 -0.83 -10.12
CA VAL A 118 0.74 -0.09 -10.10
C VAL A 118 1.45 -0.47 -8.80
N ILE A 119 2.69 -0.95 -8.91
CA ILE A 119 3.46 -1.47 -7.78
C ILE A 119 4.52 -0.47 -7.31
N ASP A 120 4.69 -0.36 -5.99
CA ASP A 120 5.79 0.38 -5.39
C ASP A 120 6.86 -0.59 -4.87
N PHE A 121 8.15 -0.29 -5.11
CA PHE A 121 9.25 -1.13 -4.63
C PHE A 121 9.25 -1.34 -3.11
N ARG A 122 8.73 -0.36 -2.34
CA ARG A 122 8.62 -0.47 -0.88
C ARG A 122 7.72 -1.63 -0.45
N ASP A 123 6.77 -2.05 -1.30
CA ASP A 123 5.84 -3.12 -0.97
C ASP A 123 6.55 -4.49 -0.88
N PHE A 124 7.73 -4.60 -1.49
CA PHE A 124 8.62 -5.75 -1.40
C PHE A 124 9.69 -5.61 -0.30
N LEU A 125 9.84 -4.42 0.31
CA LEU A 125 10.75 -4.21 1.43
C LEU A 125 10.03 -4.52 2.74
N ILE A 126 10.46 -5.57 3.42
CA ILE A 126 9.77 -6.18 4.55
C ILE A 126 9.89 -5.27 5.78
N GLY A 127 8.77 -4.98 6.44
CA GLY A 127 8.73 -4.06 7.58
C GLY A 127 8.85 -2.57 7.22
N SER A 128 8.84 -2.23 5.92
CA SER A 128 8.90 -0.84 5.47
C SER A 128 7.67 -0.03 5.91
N ARG A 129 7.87 1.27 6.12
CA ARG A 129 6.80 2.21 6.49
C ARG A 129 5.84 2.40 5.31
N ASP A 130 4.54 2.26 5.58
CA ASP A 130 3.46 2.40 4.59
C ASP A 130 3.55 1.46 3.38
N GLY A 131 4.47 0.48 3.39
CA GLY A 131 4.59 -0.52 2.35
C GLY A 131 3.71 -1.74 2.58
N GLY A 132 3.48 -2.48 1.50
CA GLY A 132 2.78 -3.75 1.50
C GLY A 132 1.26 -3.60 1.40
N LEU A 133 0.60 -4.75 1.24
CA LEU A 133 -0.84 -4.84 1.04
C LEU A 133 -1.55 -4.75 2.37
N VAL A 134 -2.62 -3.96 2.43
CA VAL A 134 -3.49 -3.94 3.60
C VAL A 134 -4.40 -5.16 3.55
N VAL A 135 -4.26 -6.05 4.53
CA VAL A 135 -4.95 -7.34 4.57
C VAL A 135 -5.64 -7.60 5.91
N THR A 136 -6.70 -8.40 5.87
CA THR A 136 -7.39 -8.91 7.05
C THR A 136 -6.84 -10.27 7.45
N LEU A 137 -6.38 -10.41 8.69
CA LEU A 137 -5.97 -11.68 9.29
C LEU A 137 -7.19 -12.53 9.69
N PRO A 138 -7.02 -13.86 9.86
CA PRO A 138 -8.11 -14.74 10.32
C PRO A 138 -8.75 -14.34 11.64
N ASN A 139 -8.01 -13.64 12.51
CA ASN A 139 -8.54 -13.08 13.77
C ASN A 139 -9.25 -11.71 13.60
N GLY A 140 -9.53 -11.29 12.38
CA GLY A 140 -10.19 -10.02 12.04
C GLY A 140 -9.31 -8.77 12.14
N LYS A 141 -8.03 -8.89 12.52
CA LYS A 141 -7.13 -7.73 12.59
C LYS A 141 -6.68 -7.31 11.20
N ILE A 142 -6.66 -6.00 10.97
CA ILE A 142 -6.17 -5.39 9.73
C ILE A 142 -4.68 -5.06 9.89
N VAL A 143 -3.86 -5.61 9.00
CA VAL A 143 -2.40 -5.44 9.01
C VAL A 143 -1.87 -5.08 7.62
N ARG A 144 -0.57 -4.78 7.53
CA ARG A 144 0.15 -4.65 6.26
C ARG A 144 1.08 -5.84 6.09
N SER A 145 0.99 -6.45 4.92
CA SER A 145 1.81 -7.59 4.53
C SER A 145 2.71 -7.25 3.35
N PRO A 146 3.99 -7.69 3.35
CA PRO A 146 4.84 -7.56 2.18
C PRO A 146 4.25 -8.29 0.97
N TYR A 147 4.61 -7.83 -0.24
CA TYR A 147 4.24 -8.44 -1.52
C TYR A 147 5.04 -9.72 -1.78
N THR A 148 4.83 -10.71 -0.94
CA THR A 148 5.44 -12.04 -1.03
C THR A 148 4.49 -13.12 -0.52
N LEU A 149 4.64 -14.31 -1.08
CA LEU A 149 4.05 -15.51 -0.50
C LEU A 149 4.60 -15.74 0.93
N PRO A 150 3.79 -16.32 1.83
CA PRO A 150 2.44 -16.86 1.59
C PRO A 150 1.31 -15.82 1.72
N TYR A 151 1.62 -14.55 1.96
CA TYR A 151 0.62 -13.57 2.38
C TYR A 151 -0.05 -12.84 1.22
N VAL A 152 0.72 -12.54 0.18
CA VAL A 152 0.29 -11.76 -0.97
C VAL A 152 0.66 -12.50 -2.24
N SER A 153 -0.32 -12.66 -3.13
CA SER A 153 -0.15 -13.28 -4.44
C SER A 153 0.42 -12.24 -5.42
N ASN A 154 1.64 -12.47 -5.91
CA ASN A 154 2.23 -11.57 -6.90
C ASN A 154 1.70 -11.84 -8.31
N ILE A 155 0.94 -12.92 -8.50
CA ILE A 155 0.21 -13.18 -9.75
C ILE A 155 -0.71 -12.01 -10.07
N THR A 156 -1.47 -11.52 -9.08
CA THR A 156 -2.43 -10.43 -9.30
C THR A 156 -1.84 -9.06 -8.98
N ARG A 157 -0.95 -8.95 -7.99
CA ARG A 157 -0.35 -7.67 -7.59
C ARG A 157 0.76 -7.19 -8.49
N ALA A 158 1.62 -8.08 -8.97
CA ALA A 158 2.78 -7.73 -9.78
C ALA A 158 2.81 -8.44 -11.13
N LYS A 159 1.75 -9.18 -11.50
CA LYS A 159 1.63 -9.94 -12.75
C LYS A 159 2.75 -10.94 -12.98
N ILE A 160 3.26 -11.51 -11.90
CA ILE A 160 4.23 -12.58 -11.97
C ILE A 160 3.52 -13.83 -12.52
N PRO A 161 4.05 -14.54 -13.53
CA PRO A 161 3.44 -15.77 -13.99
C PRO A 161 3.24 -16.76 -12.83
N PRO A 162 2.12 -17.51 -12.77
CA PRO A 162 1.85 -18.44 -11.66
C PRO A 162 2.99 -19.42 -11.38
N SER A 163 3.62 -19.94 -12.44
CA SER A 163 4.79 -20.84 -12.34
C SER A 163 6.06 -20.19 -11.78
N LYS A 164 6.07 -18.87 -11.55
CA LYS A 164 7.21 -18.10 -11.08
C LYS A 164 6.96 -17.38 -9.75
N ASP A 165 5.74 -17.36 -9.20
CA ASP A 165 5.44 -16.58 -7.98
C ASP A 165 6.20 -17.11 -6.75
N MET A 166 6.27 -18.43 -6.58
CA MET A 166 7.08 -19.03 -5.50
C MET A 166 8.55 -18.64 -5.61
N PHE A 167 9.16 -18.85 -6.79
CA PHE A 167 10.55 -18.48 -7.03
C PHE A 167 10.80 -16.98 -6.81
N PHE A 168 9.91 -16.13 -7.32
CA PHE A 168 9.99 -14.68 -7.16
C PHE A 168 9.92 -14.30 -5.67
N SER A 169 8.95 -14.84 -4.93
CA SER A 169 8.80 -14.59 -3.49
C SER A 169 10.03 -15.03 -2.70
N ILE A 170 10.61 -16.21 -3.01
CA ILE A 170 11.87 -16.67 -2.42
C ILE A 170 12.98 -15.64 -2.68
N LYS A 171 13.12 -15.14 -3.91
CA LYS A 171 14.16 -14.15 -4.25
C LYS A 171 13.97 -12.82 -3.50
N ILE A 172 12.74 -12.36 -3.31
CA ILE A 172 12.46 -11.15 -2.51
C ILE A 172 12.85 -11.38 -1.04
N TRP A 173 12.53 -12.53 -0.45
CA TRP A 173 12.95 -12.86 0.90
C TRP A 173 14.48 -12.98 1.03
N GLU A 174 15.18 -13.53 0.03
CA GLU A 174 16.65 -13.59 0.00
C GLU A 174 17.28 -12.19 -0.05
N LEU A 175 16.72 -11.28 -0.87
CA LEU A 175 17.16 -9.89 -0.95
C LEU A 175 16.96 -9.16 0.38
N ASN A 176 15.80 -9.32 1.02
CA ASN A 176 15.52 -8.72 2.32
C ASN A 176 16.46 -9.29 3.40
N LYS A 177 16.69 -10.61 3.42
CA LYS A 177 17.66 -11.22 4.35
C LYS A 177 19.05 -10.61 4.17
N LYS A 178 19.54 -10.53 2.93
CA LYS A 178 20.85 -9.93 2.60
C LYS A 178 20.93 -8.47 3.06
N PHE A 179 19.88 -7.69 2.82
CA PHE A 179 19.78 -6.31 3.27
C PHE A 179 19.87 -6.22 4.80
N PHE A 180 19.02 -6.92 5.54
CA PHE A 180 19.02 -6.84 7.00
C PHE A 180 20.30 -7.38 7.64
N LYS A 181 20.90 -8.42 7.08
CA LYS A 181 22.19 -8.97 7.51
C LYS A 181 23.33 -7.95 7.37
N SER A 182 23.25 -7.05 6.38
CA SER A 182 24.28 -6.04 6.13
C SER A 182 24.26 -4.86 7.11
N LEU A 183 23.23 -4.75 7.95
CA LEU A 183 23.04 -3.63 8.88
C LEU A 183 23.65 -3.94 10.25
N ASN A 184 24.38 -2.99 10.80
CA ASN A 184 24.94 -3.04 12.16
C ASN A 184 24.66 -1.70 12.88
N PRO A 185 23.96 -1.68 14.02
CA PRO A 185 23.36 -2.83 14.72
C PRO A 185 22.21 -3.50 13.94
N PRO A 186 21.85 -4.75 14.27
CA PRO A 186 20.73 -5.44 13.62
C PRO A 186 19.39 -4.72 13.87
N ILE A 187 18.58 -4.58 12.83
CA ILE A 187 17.22 -4.06 12.94
C ILE A 187 16.30 -5.12 13.57
N LEU A 188 15.57 -4.74 14.61
CA LEU A 188 14.62 -5.58 15.32
C LEU A 188 13.19 -5.33 14.86
N LEU A 189 12.31 -6.32 15.05
CA LEU A 189 10.89 -6.21 14.66
C LEU A 189 10.23 -4.94 15.23
N LYS A 190 10.51 -4.57 16.49
CA LYS A 190 9.96 -3.37 17.14
C LYS A 190 10.27 -2.05 16.42
N GLU A 191 11.27 -2.04 15.55
CA GLU A 191 11.73 -0.85 14.81
C GLU A 191 11.06 -0.73 13.44
N THR A 192 10.29 -1.73 13.02
CA THR A 192 9.53 -1.73 11.75
C THR A 192 8.18 -1.03 11.87
N ASP A 193 7.44 -0.94 10.76
CA ASP A 193 6.07 -0.42 10.76
C ASP A 193 5.15 -1.16 11.75
N LYS A 194 4.34 -0.41 12.50
CA LYS A 194 3.45 -0.97 13.53
C LYS A 194 2.47 -2.01 12.98
N SER A 195 2.02 -1.85 11.74
CA SER A 195 1.10 -2.78 11.09
C SER A 195 1.80 -4.08 10.72
N PHE A 196 3.05 -4.01 10.23
CA PHE A 196 3.89 -5.19 10.01
C PHE A 196 4.25 -5.91 11.33
N GLN A 197 4.52 -5.16 12.40
CA GLN A 197 4.73 -5.74 13.73
C GLN A 197 3.54 -6.60 14.17
N GLN A 198 2.30 -6.17 13.89
CA GLN A 198 1.11 -6.93 14.23
C GLN A 198 1.01 -8.23 13.45
N LEU A 199 1.36 -8.22 12.15
CA LEU A 199 1.44 -9.43 11.33
C LEU A 199 2.46 -10.42 11.91
N MET A 200 3.69 -9.97 12.18
CA MET A 200 4.74 -10.87 12.70
C MET A 200 4.44 -11.38 14.11
N LYS A 201 3.81 -10.57 14.97
CA LYS A 201 3.34 -11.02 16.28
C LYS A 201 2.23 -12.06 16.17
N TYR A 202 1.32 -11.92 15.19
CA TYR A 202 0.30 -12.93 14.91
C TYR A 202 0.91 -14.28 14.53
N ILE A 203 2.02 -14.26 13.77
CA ILE A 203 2.77 -15.46 13.39
C ILE A 203 3.53 -16.08 14.59
N GLY A 204 3.84 -15.29 15.62
CA GLY A 204 4.50 -15.74 16.84
C GLY A 204 5.89 -15.14 17.09
N PHE A 205 6.32 -14.15 16.30
CA PHE A 205 7.59 -13.46 16.53
C PHE A 205 7.52 -12.47 17.70
N LYS A 206 8.65 -12.33 18.40
CA LYS A 206 8.80 -11.38 19.51
C LYS A 206 9.27 -10.03 18.98
N SER A 207 8.94 -8.96 19.71
CA SER A 207 9.33 -7.58 19.36
C SER A 207 10.85 -7.39 19.21
N ASN A 208 11.66 -8.20 19.89
CA ASN A 208 13.13 -8.17 19.84
C ASN A 208 13.72 -9.17 18.84
N THR A 209 12.91 -9.84 18.01
CA THR A 209 13.44 -10.73 16.97
C THR A 209 14.13 -9.89 15.88
N PRO A 210 15.38 -10.20 15.50
CA PRO A 210 16.05 -9.58 14.37
C PRO A 210 15.32 -9.82 13.05
N MET A 211 15.27 -8.81 12.18
CA MET A 211 14.62 -8.90 10.88
C MET A 211 15.26 -9.94 9.96
N GLU A 212 16.56 -10.19 10.09
CA GLU A 212 17.25 -11.29 9.39
C GLU A 212 16.63 -12.64 9.74
N ASN A 213 16.38 -12.90 11.03
CA ASN A 213 15.81 -14.17 11.50
C ASN A 213 14.37 -14.36 11.02
N ILE A 214 13.59 -13.27 10.94
CA ILE A 214 12.26 -13.30 10.34
C ILE A 214 12.37 -13.70 8.87
N CYS A 215 13.28 -13.09 8.11
CA CYS A 215 13.47 -13.45 6.70
C CYS A 215 13.89 -14.90 6.52
N ASP A 216 14.80 -15.39 7.36
CA ASP A 216 15.29 -16.77 7.30
C ASP A 216 14.18 -17.80 7.57
N TRP A 217 13.35 -17.56 8.60
CA TRP A 217 12.22 -18.41 8.94
C TRP A 217 11.20 -18.54 7.78
N HIS A 218 10.99 -17.46 7.02
CA HIS A 218 10.11 -17.47 5.84
C HIS A 218 10.76 -18.21 4.68
N LEU A 219 12.06 -18.00 4.43
CA LEU A 219 12.81 -18.72 3.40
C LEU A 219 12.78 -20.23 3.63
N GLN A 220 13.03 -20.67 4.87
CA GLN A 220 12.98 -22.09 5.22
C GLN A 220 11.62 -22.69 4.89
N ARG A 221 10.52 -22.00 5.22
CA ARG A 221 9.17 -22.48 4.89
C ARG A 221 8.92 -22.55 3.41
N LEU A 222 9.18 -21.46 2.67
CA LEU A 222 8.90 -21.43 1.23
C LEU A 222 9.73 -22.46 0.47
N LYS A 223 11.00 -22.68 0.86
CA LYS A 223 11.87 -23.69 0.24
C LYS A 223 11.45 -25.13 0.56
N ASN A 224 10.77 -25.36 1.68
CA ASN A 224 10.24 -26.69 2.00
C ASN A 224 8.97 -27.04 1.20
N PHE A 225 8.32 -26.06 0.56
CA PHE A 225 7.13 -26.26 -0.27
C PHE A 225 7.43 -26.19 -1.79
N ASN A 226 8.71 -26.08 -2.18
CA ASN A 226 9.15 -25.92 -3.56
C ASN A 226 10.00 -27.10 -4.00
#